data_AF-A0A8C4S3W9-F1
#
_entry.id   AF-A0A8C4S3W9-F1
#
_cell.length_a   1.000
_cell.length_b   1.000
_cell.length_c   1.000
_cell.angle_alpha   90.00
_cell.angle_beta   90.00
_cell.angle_gamma   90.00
#
_symmetry.space_group_name_H-M   'P 1'
#
loop_
_entity.id
_entity.type
_entity.pdbx_description
1 polymer ?
#
loop_
_entity_poly.entity_id
_entity_poly.type
_entity_poly.pdbx_seq_one_letter_code
_entity_poly.pdbx_strand_id
1 'polypeptide(L)'
;MYFKTLSILQRSNKHCILLQTLYLKSKLLDISKTAQCLKTLVFPLNSWLTSGSWALLKVTNNFSDVTNKDQDVNDLKPDPRERKAFGNVGRKIPHRILQVFNENGENLGQMHRADVIRVMDESGLKLVLLKDTTDPPVYRLMTGKQIYEEQLKLREKEKAKTGITQVKELGFSSDIANHDLEIKTKQMKQWLEKKHHVRITVRGKSASTDVEKMEILLEGIVQSIPNIATFVSKPKVIREGKAMMCILRHLSEKELNELKKQDKKNTQGNEICPQDSQNNKN
;
A
#
# COMPACT_ATOMS: atom_id res chain seq x y z
N MET A 1 -51.74 -33.57 38.47
CA MET A 1 -51.96 -32.11 38.35
C MET A 1 -50.85 -31.39 39.09
N TYR A 2 -49.74 -31.13 38.39
CA TYR A 2 -48.53 -30.54 38.95
C TYR A 2 -48.59 -29.01 38.80
N PHE A 3 -48.97 -28.34 39.88
CA PHE A 3 -48.78 -26.91 40.10
C PHE A 3 -47.43 -26.71 40.79
N LYS A 4 -46.39 -26.27 40.05
CA LYS A 4 -45.32 -25.37 40.52
C LYS A 4 -44.26 -25.21 39.44
N THR A 5 -43.66 -24.01 39.44
CA THR A 5 -42.47 -23.59 38.68
C THR A 5 -42.71 -23.14 37.25
N LEU A 6 -42.97 -21.84 37.05
CA LEU A 6 -42.49 -21.02 35.93
C LEU A 6 -43.06 -19.60 36.04
N SER A 7 -42.67 -18.88 37.09
CA SER A 7 -43.05 -17.48 37.32
C SER A 7 -41.88 -16.61 37.77
N ILE A 8 -40.66 -16.91 37.31
CA ILE A 8 -39.47 -16.09 37.59
C ILE A 8 -38.50 -16.17 36.40
N LEU A 9 -38.85 -15.59 35.24
CA LEU A 9 -37.82 -15.20 34.25
C LEU A 9 -38.31 -14.22 33.17
N GLN A 10 -39.08 -13.19 33.54
CA GLN A 10 -39.48 -12.18 32.54
C GLN A 10 -39.60 -10.77 33.10
N ARG A 11 -38.61 -10.34 33.90
CA ARG A 11 -38.61 -8.98 34.48
C ARG A 11 -37.29 -8.22 34.46
N SER A 12 -36.26 -8.68 33.74
CA SER A 12 -34.92 -8.05 33.76
C SER A 12 -34.35 -7.68 32.38
N ASN A 13 -35.19 -7.30 31.41
CA ASN A 13 -34.70 -6.86 30.08
C ASN A 13 -35.28 -5.54 29.56
N LYS A 14 -35.99 -4.78 30.40
CA LYS A 14 -36.52 -3.45 30.01
C LYS A 14 -35.73 -2.25 30.57
N HIS A 15 -34.87 -2.47 31.56
CA HIS A 15 -34.04 -1.39 32.15
C HIS A 15 -32.67 -1.20 31.47
N CYS A 16 -32.14 -2.21 30.76
CA CYS A 16 -30.86 -2.07 30.06
C CYS A 16 -30.96 -1.27 28.74
N ILE A 17 -32.08 -1.36 28.03
CA ILE A 17 -32.25 -0.71 26.71
C ILE A 17 -32.55 0.80 26.86
N LEU A 18 -33.13 1.21 27.98
CA LEU A 18 -33.41 2.63 28.27
C LEU A 18 -32.17 3.43 28.71
N LEU A 19 -31.14 2.77 29.24
CA LEU A 19 -29.90 3.46 29.66
C LEU A 19 -28.88 3.63 28.53
N GLN A 20 -28.93 2.80 27.48
CA GLN A 20 -28.11 3.00 26.27
C GLN A 20 -28.66 4.07 25.32
N THR A 21 -29.96 4.35 25.35
CA THR A 21 -30.58 5.38 24.48
C THR A 21 -30.48 6.80 25.06
N LEU A 22 -30.32 6.95 26.38
CA LEU A 22 -30.13 8.26 27.02
C LEU A 22 -28.67 8.78 26.96
N TYR A 23 -27.67 7.89 26.79
CA TYR A 23 -26.27 8.30 26.67
C TYR A 23 -25.90 8.88 25.28
N LEU A 24 -26.70 8.61 24.23
CA LEU A 24 -26.46 9.16 22.88
C LEU A 24 -27.19 10.48 22.59
N LYS A 25 -28.08 10.94 23.47
CA LYS A 25 -28.85 12.19 23.27
C LYS A 25 -28.22 13.43 23.95
N SER A 26 -27.21 13.25 24.81
CA SER A 26 -26.52 14.36 25.48
C SER A 26 -25.25 14.87 24.78
N LYS A 27 -24.84 14.27 23.64
CA LYS A 27 -23.63 14.67 22.90
C LYS A 27 -23.88 15.21 21.49
N LEU A 28 -25.15 15.50 21.17
CA LEU A 28 -25.59 16.01 19.85
C LEU A 28 -26.29 17.38 19.94
N LEU A 29 -26.06 18.13 21.02
CA LEU A 29 -26.62 19.47 21.21
C LEU A 29 -25.53 20.46 21.61
N ASP A 30 -24.55 20.68 20.74
CA ASP A 30 -23.53 21.73 20.94
C ASP A 30 -23.05 22.40 19.63
N ILE A 31 -23.89 22.44 18.58
CA ILE A 31 -23.53 23.07 17.29
C ILE A 31 -24.67 23.96 16.72
N SER A 32 -25.41 24.73 17.53
CA SER A 32 -26.44 25.62 16.94
C SER A 32 -26.70 26.96 17.63
N LYS A 33 -25.73 27.57 18.34
CA LYS A 33 -25.93 28.91 18.93
C LYS A 33 -24.70 29.85 18.93
N THR A 34 -24.07 30.07 17.78
CA THR A 34 -23.19 31.25 17.56
C THR A 34 -23.28 31.81 16.12
N ALA A 35 -24.42 31.64 15.46
CA ALA A 35 -24.80 32.47 14.33
C ALA A 35 -25.83 33.49 14.82
N GLN A 36 -25.64 34.77 14.46
CA GLN A 36 -26.51 35.93 14.72
C GLN A 36 -26.35 36.62 16.08
N CYS A 37 -25.36 37.50 16.17
CA CYS A 37 -25.58 38.89 16.59
C CYS A 37 -24.42 39.77 16.11
N LEU A 38 -24.74 41.02 15.76
CA LEU A 38 -23.83 42.11 15.36
C LEU A 38 -23.48 42.19 13.86
N LYS A 39 -24.52 42.20 13.02
CA LYS A 39 -24.61 43.15 11.90
C LYS A 39 -25.47 44.33 12.35
N THR A 40 -24.86 45.36 12.93
CA THR A 40 -25.23 46.77 12.68
C THR A 40 -24.11 47.66 13.22
N LEU A 41 -23.32 48.24 12.33
CA LEU A 41 -22.91 49.63 12.40
C LEU A 41 -22.34 50.00 11.03
N VAL A 42 -23.23 50.56 10.22
CA VAL A 42 -22.90 51.42 9.09
C VAL A 42 -22.17 52.65 9.66
N PHE A 43 -21.07 53.09 9.05
CA PHE A 43 -20.85 54.45 8.54
C PHE A 43 -19.46 54.52 7.84
N PRO A 44 -19.27 55.44 6.87
CA PRO A 44 -18.36 55.31 5.74
C PRO A 44 -17.15 56.26 5.80
N LEU A 45 -16.37 56.23 4.71
CA LEU A 45 -15.48 57.28 4.20
C LEU A 45 -14.14 57.53 4.91
N ASN A 46 -13.06 57.25 4.16
CA ASN A 46 -11.91 58.13 3.83
C ASN A 46 -10.65 57.27 3.66
N SER A 47 -10.17 57.05 2.44
CA SER A 47 -9.10 57.86 1.85
C SER A 47 -8.01 58.18 2.87
N TRP A 48 -6.90 57.46 2.79
CA TRP A 48 -5.54 58.00 2.84
C TRP A 48 -4.57 56.98 2.25
N LEU A 49 -4.10 57.28 1.04
CA LEU A 49 -2.74 56.96 0.65
C LEU A 49 -1.81 57.72 1.59
N THR A 50 -1.00 57.02 2.38
CA THR A 50 0.34 57.49 2.73
C THR A 50 1.25 56.28 2.85
N SER A 51 2.13 56.14 1.86
CA SER A 51 3.50 55.65 1.96
C SER A 51 3.94 55.25 3.39
N GLY A 52 4.26 53.97 3.59
CA GLY A 52 4.78 53.48 4.86
C GLY A 52 5.26 52.04 4.74
N SER A 53 6.49 51.91 4.28
CA SER A 53 7.31 50.69 4.21
C SER A 53 6.95 49.63 5.27
N TRP A 54 6.39 48.50 4.84
CA TRP A 54 6.39 47.25 5.59
C TRP A 54 7.33 46.29 4.87
N ALA A 55 8.59 46.31 5.31
CA ALA A 55 9.57 45.30 4.97
C ALA A 55 9.12 43.95 5.55
N LEU A 56 8.38 43.19 4.75
CA LEU A 56 8.14 41.77 5.00
C LEU A 56 9.44 41.02 4.69
N LEU A 57 10.12 40.66 5.77
CA LEU A 57 11.25 39.75 5.81
C LEU A 57 10.86 38.45 5.10
N LYS A 58 11.35 38.29 3.87
CA LYS A 58 11.31 37.00 3.17
C LYS A 58 12.21 36.05 3.93
N VAL A 59 11.61 35.22 4.79
CA VAL A 59 12.26 33.97 5.20
C VAL A 59 12.31 33.11 3.96
N THR A 60 13.46 33.14 3.28
CA THR A 60 13.79 32.18 2.23
C THR A 60 13.99 30.85 2.91
N ASN A 61 12.91 30.08 3.05
CA ASN A 61 13.06 28.64 3.11
C ASN A 61 13.63 28.21 1.76
N ASN A 62 14.95 28.09 1.70
CA ASN A 62 15.65 27.36 0.65
C ASN A 62 15.29 25.88 0.82
N PHE A 63 14.08 25.54 0.41
CA PHE A 63 13.69 24.18 0.13
C PHE A 63 14.29 23.85 -1.23
N SER A 64 15.53 23.39 -1.22
CA SER A 64 16.12 22.76 -2.39
C SER A 64 15.38 21.44 -2.63
N ASP A 65 14.37 21.48 -3.48
CA ASP A 65 13.86 20.30 -4.17
C ASP A 65 15.03 19.73 -4.99
N VAL A 66 15.80 18.85 -4.36
CA VAL A 66 16.65 17.91 -5.09
C VAL A 66 15.70 16.92 -5.72
N THR A 67 15.12 17.32 -6.86
CA THR A 67 14.48 16.37 -7.77
C THR A 67 15.58 15.50 -8.33
N ASN A 68 15.98 14.50 -7.54
CA ASN A 68 16.59 13.33 -8.11
C ASN A 68 15.55 12.83 -9.11
N LYS A 69 15.92 12.78 -10.41
CA LYS A 69 15.14 12.08 -11.41
C LYS A 69 15.18 10.60 -11.03
N ASP A 70 14.39 10.25 -10.02
CA ASP A 70 13.86 8.92 -9.87
C ASP A 70 13.06 8.75 -11.17
N GLN A 71 13.70 8.13 -12.17
CA GLN A 71 12.95 7.55 -13.26
C GLN A 71 12.05 6.51 -12.60
N ASP A 72 10.85 6.95 -12.20
CA ASP A 72 9.75 6.06 -11.97
C ASP A 72 9.59 5.31 -13.30
N VAL A 73 10.09 4.07 -13.32
CA VAL A 73 9.93 3.11 -14.42
C VAL A 73 8.45 2.82 -14.75
N ASN A 74 7.52 3.53 -14.10
CA ASN A 74 6.09 3.57 -14.39
C ASN A 74 5.70 4.57 -15.49
N ASP A 75 6.59 5.47 -15.93
CA ASP A 75 6.30 6.38 -17.06
C ASP A 75 6.63 5.77 -18.43
N LEU A 76 6.90 4.47 -18.50
CA LEU A 76 6.82 3.73 -19.75
C LEU A 76 5.34 3.63 -20.13
N LYS A 77 4.91 4.55 -20.99
CA LYS A 77 3.62 4.46 -21.69
C LYS A 77 3.51 3.03 -22.23
N PRO A 78 2.45 2.27 -21.88
CA PRO A 78 2.34 0.87 -22.28
C PRO A 78 2.49 0.79 -23.80
N ASP A 79 3.32 -0.15 -24.28
CA ASP A 79 3.55 -0.31 -25.72
C ASP A 79 2.18 -0.44 -26.41
N PRO A 80 1.85 0.41 -27.39
CA PRO A 80 0.58 0.34 -28.12
C PRO A 80 0.30 -1.04 -28.75
N ARG A 81 1.34 -1.89 -28.87
CA ARG A 81 1.27 -3.25 -29.42
C ARG A 81 0.99 -4.33 -28.37
N GLU A 82 1.04 -4.03 -27.08
CA GLU A 82 0.66 -4.97 -26.01
C GLU A 82 -0.87 -5.14 -25.96
N ARG A 83 -1.43 -5.93 -26.88
CA ARG A 83 -2.81 -6.40 -26.75
C ARG A 83 -2.89 -7.47 -25.66
N LYS A 84 -3.13 -7.07 -24.42
CA LYS A 84 -3.51 -7.99 -23.33
C LYS A 84 -4.73 -7.52 -22.55
N ALA A 85 -5.70 -6.96 -23.26
CA ALA A 85 -7.04 -6.78 -22.71
C ALA A 85 -7.92 -7.96 -23.13
N PHE A 86 -8.49 -8.67 -22.17
CA PHE A 86 -9.51 -9.68 -22.40
C PHE A 86 -10.65 -9.08 -23.23
N GLY A 87 -10.93 -9.65 -24.41
CA GLY A 87 -11.89 -9.06 -25.34
C GLY A 87 -12.12 -9.89 -26.61
N ASN A 88 -13.03 -9.41 -27.45
CA ASN A 88 -13.38 -10.04 -28.71
C ASN A 88 -12.22 -9.96 -29.71
N VAL A 89 -11.80 -11.11 -30.23
CA VAL A 89 -10.74 -11.24 -31.24
C VAL A 89 -11.24 -10.83 -32.62
N GLY A 90 -12.55 -10.99 -32.87
CA GLY A 90 -13.16 -10.75 -34.18
C GLY A 90 -12.85 -11.87 -35.18
N ARG A 91 -12.91 -11.56 -36.48
CA ARG A 91 -12.77 -12.55 -37.57
C ARG A 91 -11.31 -12.81 -37.99
N LYS A 92 -10.37 -11.93 -37.66
CA LYS A 92 -8.96 -12.08 -38.05
C LYS A 92 -8.23 -12.93 -37.02
N ILE A 93 -8.33 -14.25 -37.16
CA ILE A 93 -7.69 -15.21 -36.28
C ILE A 93 -6.30 -15.60 -36.85
N PRO A 94 -5.20 -15.46 -36.07
CA PRO A 94 -3.86 -15.73 -36.56
C PRO A 94 -3.55 -17.24 -36.70
N HIS A 95 -4.13 -18.10 -35.87
CA HIS A 95 -3.83 -19.53 -35.84
C HIS A 95 -4.80 -20.34 -36.72
N ARG A 96 -4.30 -21.48 -37.22
CA ARG A 96 -5.05 -22.37 -38.13
C ARG A 96 -5.99 -23.32 -37.38
N ILE A 97 -5.52 -23.91 -36.29
CA ILE A 97 -6.23 -24.88 -35.46
C ILE A 97 -6.41 -24.28 -34.08
N LEU A 98 -7.63 -24.34 -33.55
CA LEU A 98 -8.00 -23.75 -32.26
C LEU A 98 -8.75 -24.78 -31.42
N GLN A 99 -8.54 -24.75 -30.10
CA GLN A 99 -9.42 -25.43 -29.17
C GLN A 99 -10.57 -24.48 -28.80
N VAL A 100 -11.83 -24.85 -29.08
CA VAL A 100 -12.97 -23.96 -28.86
C VAL A 100 -13.92 -24.51 -27.79
N PHE A 101 -14.30 -23.62 -26.89
CA PHE A 101 -15.34 -23.85 -25.89
C PHE A 101 -16.60 -23.05 -26.20
N ASN A 102 -17.76 -23.61 -25.91
CA ASN A 102 -19.05 -22.94 -26.03
C ASN A 102 -19.30 -21.96 -24.86
N GLU A 103 -20.38 -21.19 -24.91
CA GLU A 103 -20.76 -20.26 -23.84
C GLU A 103 -21.02 -20.98 -22.51
N ASN A 104 -21.60 -22.18 -22.56
CA ASN A 104 -21.87 -23.04 -21.40
C ASN A 104 -20.61 -23.72 -20.83
N GLY A 105 -19.45 -23.59 -21.50
CA GLY A 105 -18.20 -24.25 -21.11
C GLY A 105 -18.04 -25.67 -21.66
N GLU A 106 -18.96 -26.11 -22.53
CA GLU A 106 -18.82 -27.36 -23.28
C GLU A 106 -17.67 -27.27 -24.27
N ASN A 107 -16.92 -28.37 -24.41
CA ASN A 107 -15.78 -28.43 -25.30
C ASN A 107 -16.24 -28.86 -26.71
N LEU A 108 -16.08 -27.98 -27.70
CA LEU A 108 -16.40 -28.29 -29.11
C LEU A 108 -15.24 -28.99 -29.83
N GLY A 109 -14.12 -29.21 -29.14
CA GLY A 109 -12.95 -29.89 -29.68
C GLY A 109 -11.99 -28.94 -30.41
N GLN A 110 -11.05 -29.56 -31.13
CA GLN A 110 -10.13 -28.86 -32.01
C GLN A 110 -10.80 -28.64 -33.36
N MET A 111 -10.85 -27.38 -33.80
CA MET A 111 -11.49 -27.01 -35.05
C MET A 111 -10.60 -26.10 -35.88
N HIS A 112 -10.79 -26.15 -37.21
CA HIS A 112 -10.10 -25.26 -38.12
C HIS A 112 -10.70 -23.86 -38.04
N ARG A 113 -9.89 -22.82 -38.25
CA ARG A 113 -10.33 -21.40 -38.20
C ARG A 113 -11.59 -21.11 -39.02
N ALA A 114 -11.80 -21.81 -40.14
CA ALA A 114 -12.94 -21.61 -41.02
C ALA A 114 -14.24 -22.12 -40.37
N ASP A 115 -14.19 -23.27 -39.71
CA ASP A 115 -15.33 -23.85 -39.00
C ASP A 115 -15.70 -23.00 -37.78
N VAL A 116 -14.70 -22.45 -37.09
CA VAL A 116 -14.90 -21.52 -35.97
C VAL A 116 -15.71 -20.30 -36.42
N ILE A 117 -15.35 -19.70 -37.55
CA ILE A 117 -16.06 -18.53 -38.10
C ILE A 117 -17.51 -18.90 -38.44
N ARG A 118 -17.75 -20.09 -39.01
CA ARG A 118 -19.11 -20.59 -39.26
C ARG A 118 -19.90 -20.72 -37.98
N VAL A 119 -19.34 -21.35 -36.95
CA VAL A 119 -20.00 -21.50 -35.64
C VAL A 119 -20.29 -20.14 -35.01
N MET A 120 -19.40 -19.15 -35.16
CA MET A 120 -19.65 -17.78 -34.70
C MET A 120 -20.84 -17.14 -35.42
N ASP A 121 -20.94 -17.31 -36.75
CA ASP A 121 -22.02 -16.73 -37.55
C ASP A 121 -23.36 -17.46 -37.30
N GLU A 122 -23.33 -18.79 -37.09
CA GLU A 122 -24.51 -19.63 -36.76
C GLU A 122 -25.06 -19.31 -35.36
N SER A 123 -24.18 -19.09 -34.38
CA SER A 123 -24.57 -18.79 -32.98
C SER A 123 -24.75 -17.30 -32.69
N GLY A 124 -24.25 -16.41 -33.55
CA GLY A 124 -24.21 -14.97 -33.31
C GLY A 124 -23.31 -14.55 -32.14
N LEU A 125 -22.43 -15.44 -31.67
CA LEU A 125 -21.55 -15.22 -30.52
C LEU A 125 -20.19 -14.63 -30.90
N LYS A 126 -19.50 -14.07 -29.91
CA LYS A 126 -18.16 -13.47 -30.08
C LYS A 126 -17.08 -14.43 -29.62
N LEU A 127 -15.96 -14.45 -30.34
CA LEU A 127 -14.82 -15.29 -30.02
C LEU A 127 -13.83 -14.52 -29.14
N VAL A 128 -13.51 -15.10 -27.99
CA VAL A 128 -12.58 -14.53 -27.00
C VAL A 128 -11.40 -15.48 -26.80
N LEU A 129 -10.20 -14.93 -26.81
CA LEU A 129 -8.98 -15.67 -26.51
C LEU A 129 -8.84 -15.80 -24.98
N LEU A 130 -8.79 -17.04 -24.49
CA LEU A 130 -8.58 -17.32 -23.07
C LEU A 130 -7.10 -17.55 -22.77
N LYS A 131 -6.45 -18.43 -23.53
CA LYS A 131 -5.05 -18.82 -23.32
C LYS A 131 -4.35 -19.01 -24.66
N ASP A 132 -3.28 -18.25 -24.85
CA ASP A 132 -2.40 -18.32 -26.04
C ASP A 132 -1.17 -19.22 -25.82
N THR A 133 -0.87 -19.56 -24.56
CA THR A 133 0.34 -20.33 -24.19
C THR A 133 0.23 -21.82 -24.53
N THR A 134 -0.97 -22.31 -24.84
CA THR A 134 -1.23 -23.73 -25.16
C THR A 134 -1.24 -23.92 -26.67
N ASP A 135 -0.67 -25.03 -27.15
CA ASP A 135 -0.77 -25.46 -28.55
C ASP A 135 -1.67 -26.70 -28.64
N PRO A 136 -2.89 -26.62 -29.21
CA PRO A 136 -3.51 -25.46 -29.86
C PRO A 136 -4.05 -24.39 -28.88
N PRO A 137 -4.09 -23.11 -29.28
CA PRO A 137 -4.56 -22.01 -28.44
C PRO A 137 -6.06 -22.13 -28.12
N VAL A 138 -6.42 -21.68 -26.92
CA VAL A 138 -7.75 -21.89 -26.34
C VAL A 138 -8.62 -20.65 -26.48
N TYR A 139 -9.74 -20.82 -27.18
CA TYR A 139 -10.75 -19.81 -27.41
C TYR A 139 -12.09 -20.22 -26.80
N ARG A 140 -12.92 -19.23 -26.48
CA ARG A 140 -14.28 -19.45 -25.99
C ARG A 140 -15.25 -18.52 -26.68
N LEU A 141 -16.41 -19.06 -27.05
CA LEU A 141 -17.55 -18.31 -27.53
C LEU A 141 -18.29 -17.70 -26.34
N MET A 142 -18.55 -16.40 -26.42
CA MET A 142 -19.20 -15.65 -25.35
C MET A 142 -20.18 -14.63 -25.90
N THR A 143 -21.22 -14.37 -25.12
CA THR A 143 -22.14 -13.25 -25.36
C THR A 143 -21.48 -11.93 -24.92
N GLY A 144 -21.84 -10.81 -25.55
CA GLY A 144 -21.28 -9.48 -25.22
C GLY A 144 -21.41 -9.09 -23.73
N LYS A 145 -22.49 -9.52 -23.07
CA LYS A 145 -22.70 -9.34 -21.63
C LYS A 145 -21.66 -10.10 -20.78
N GLN A 146 -21.40 -11.36 -21.11
CA GLN A 146 -20.40 -12.17 -20.40
C GLN A 146 -19.00 -11.56 -20.53
N ILE A 147 -18.65 -11.05 -21.72
CA ILE A 147 -17.38 -10.36 -21.93
C ILE A 147 -17.24 -9.17 -20.99
N TYR A 148 -18.28 -8.35 -20.86
CA TYR A 148 -18.27 -7.19 -19.97
C TYR A 148 -18.13 -7.59 -18.49
N GLU A 149 -18.86 -8.63 -18.06
CA GLU A 149 -18.76 -9.13 -16.68
C GLU A 149 -17.36 -9.68 -16.38
N GLU A 150 -16.75 -10.41 -17.31
CA GLU A 150 -15.38 -10.90 -17.15
C GLU A 150 -14.36 -9.75 -17.15
N GLN A 151 -14.52 -8.73 -18.00
CA GLN A 151 -13.69 -7.52 -17.96
C GLN A 151 -13.82 -6.77 -16.63
N LEU A 152 -15.03 -6.67 -16.07
CA LEU A 152 -15.25 -6.03 -14.78
C LEU A 152 -14.56 -6.82 -13.67
N LYS A 153 -14.72 -8.14 -13.64
CA LYS A 153 -14.02 -9.03 -12.69
C LYS A 153 -12.51 -8.92 -12.81
N LEU A 154 -11.97 -8.82 -14.03
CA LEU A 154 -10.53 -8.64 -14.26
C LEU A 154 -10.06 -7.29 -13.73
N ARG A 155 -10.81 -6.21 -14.00
CA ARG A 155 -10.51 -4.86 -13.47
C ARG A 155 -10.56 -4.82 -11.95
N GLU A 156 -11.54 -5.48 -11.32
CA GLU A 156 -11.63 -5.59 -9.87
C GLU A 156 -10.45 -6.38 -9.30
N LYS A 157 -10.08 -7.50 -9.93
CA LYS A 157 -8.88 -8.27 -9.56
C LYS A 157 -7.61 -7.46 -9.71
N GLU A 158 -7.47 -6.66 -10.75
CA GLU A 158 -6.32 -5.77 -10.97
C GLU A 158 -6.25 -4.68 -9.91
N LYS A 159 -7.38 -4.07 -9.54
CA LYS A 159 -7.45 -3.11 -8.43
C LYS A 159 -7.14 -3.75 -7.08
N ALA A 160 -7.57 -4.99 -6.87
CA ALA A 160 -7.33 -5.73 -5.64
C ALA A 160 -5.89 -6.26 -5.53
N LYS A 161 -5.18 -6.45 -6.65
CA LYS A 161 -3.75 -6.72 -6.63
C LYS A 161 -3.06 -5.48 -6.08
N THR A 162 -2.56 -5.58 -4.85
CA THR A 162 -1.64 -4.62 -4.24
C THR A 162 -0.58 -4.26 -5.28
N GLY A 163 -0.37 -2.96 -5.50
CA GLY A 163 0.43 -2.42 -6.61
C GLY A 163 1.79 -3.09 -6.78
N ILE A 164 2.33 -3.04 -8.00
CA ILE A 164 3.62 -3.64 -8.35
C ILE A 164 4.69 -3.10 -7.40
N THR A 165 5.20 -3.96 -6.52
CA THR A 165 6.30 -3.63 -5.63
C THR A 165 7.57 -3.43 -6.45
N GLN A 166 7.95 -2.18 -6.64
CA GLN A 166 9.22 -1.83 -7.28
C GLN A 166 10.39 -1.89 -6.29
N VAL A 167 11.58 -2.14 -6.84
CA VAL A 167 12.84 -2.01 -6.12
C VAL A 167 13.41 -0.62 -6.40
N LYS A 168 13.44 0.23 -5.39
CA LYS A 168 14.09 1.55 -5.42
C LYS A 168 15.53 1.39 -4.92
N GLU A 169 16.48 2.03 -5.58
CA GLU A 169 17.90 1.94 -5.20
C GLU A 169 18.35 3.23 -4.53
N LEU A 170 19.06 3.12 -3.40
CA LEU A 170 19.64 4.26 -2.69
C LEU A 170 21.11 4.02 -2.39
N GLY A 171 21.93 4.96 -2.85
CA GLY A 171 23.38 4.94 -2.64
C GLY A 171 23.83 5.82 -1.48
N PHE A 172 24.71 5.28 -0.64
CA PHE A 172 25.43 5.97 0.43
C PHE A 172 26.92 5.94 0.14
N SER A 173 27.63 6.95 0.63
CA SER A 173 29.08 6.98 0.67
C SER A 173 29.54 6.73 2.11
N SER A 174 30.72 6.16 2.30
CA SER A 174 31.32 5.93 3.62
C SER A 174 31.44 7.20 4.46
N ASP A 175 31.68 8.35 3.82
CA ASP A 175 31.97 9.63 4.48
C ASP A 175 30.75 10.57 4.44
N ILE A 176 29.54 10.02 4.49
CA ILE A 176 28.31 10.82 4.38
C ILE A 176 28.15 11.76 5.58
N ALA A 177 27.69 12.99 5.32
CA ALA A 177 27.34 13.94 6.38
C ALA A 177 26.03 13.55 7.08
N ASN A 178 25.90 13.91 8.37
CA ASN A 178 24.72 13.55 9.17
C ASN A 178 23.40 14.08 8.56
N HIS A 179 23.40 15.32 8.05
CA HIS A 179 22.23 15.92 7.44
C HIS A 179 21.74 15.13 6.19
N ASP A 180 22.67 14.75 5.32
CA ASP A 180 22.37 13.97 4.11
C ASP A 180 21.87 12.57 4.46
N LEU A 181 22.44 11.96 5.51
CA LEU A 181 21.98 10.68 6.04
C LEU A 181 20.52 10.79 6.48
N GLU A 182 20.16 11.82 7.24
CA GLU A 182 18.77 12.04 7.70
C GLU A 182 17.78 12.22 6.55
N ILE A 183 18.14 13.01 5.52
CA ILE A 183 17.30 13.21 4.33
C ILE A 183 17.05 11.88 3.63
N LYS A 184 18.12 11.12 3.36
CA LYS A 184 18.02 9.80 2.71
C LYS A 184 17.23 8.81 3.55
N THR A 185 17.38 8.82 4.87
CA THR A 185 16.60 7.99 5.78
C THR A 185 15.11 8.32 5.74
N LYS A 186 14.74 9.61 5.66
CA LYS A 186 13.33 10.01 5.46
C LYS A 186 12.78 9.53 4.12
N GLN A 187 13.56 9.63 3.04
CA GLN A 187 13.19 9.12 1.72
C GLN A 187 12.96 7.60 1.74
N MET A 188 13.84 6.84 2.39
CA MET A 188 13.65 5.39 2.56
C MET A 188 12.36 5.05 3.32
N LYS A 189 12.05 5.78 4.39
CA LYS A 189 10.80 5.57 5.16
C LYS A 189 9.57 5.77 4.27
N GLN A 190 9.55 6.83 3.46
CA GLN A 190 8.45 7.08 2.52
C GLN A 190 8.28 5.97 1.48
N TRP A 191 9.38 5.40 0.97
CA TRP A 191 9.31 4.27 0.04
C TRP A 191 8.82 2.99 0.70
N LEU A 192 9.25 2.71 1.92
CA LEU A 192 8.80 1.57 2.71
C LEU A 192 7.32 1.68 3.07
N GLU A 193 6.82 2.88 3.40
CA GLU A 193 5.38 3.13 3.62
C GLU A 193 4.53 2.84 2.37
N LYS A 194 5.05 3.15 1.18
CA LYS A 194 4.42 2.82 -0.11
C LYS A 194 4.57 1.35 -0.50
N LYS A 195 5.09 0.48 0.39
CA LYS A 195 5.34 -0.95 0.17
C LYS A 195 6.29 -1.24 -1.02
N HIS A 196 7.25 -0.36 -1.26
CA HIS A 196 8.35 -0.62 -2.18
C HIS A 196 9.49 -1.38 -1.47
N HIS A 197 10.27 -2.12 -2.23
CA HIS A 197 11.54 -2.66 -1.76
C HIS A 197 12.63 -1.61 -1.93
N VAL A 198 13.51 -1.48 -0.94
CA VAL A 198 14.61 -0.52 -0.97
C VAL A 198 15.92 -1.29 -0.97
N ARG A 199 16.70 -1.12 -2.04
CA ARG A 199 18.07 -1.63 -2.15
C ARG A 199 19.03 -0.53 -1.69
N ILE A 200 19.67 -0.75 -0.57
CA ILE A 200 20.65 0.17 0.00
C ILE A 200 22.04 -0.30 -0.44
N THR A 201 22.84 0.62 -0.98
CA THR A 201 24.24 0.34 -1.35
C THR A 201 25.16 1.37 -0.71
N VAL A 202 26.05 0.94 0.19
CA VAL A 202 27.12 1.78 0.75
C VAL A 202 28.38 1.55 -0.09
N ARG A 203 28.97 2.61 -0.61
CA ARG A 203 30.22 2.56 -1.38
C ARG A 203 31.34 3.22 -0.60
N GLY A 204 32.48 2.55 -0.54
CA GLY A 204 33.72 3.15 -0.06
C GLY A 204 34.19 4.25 -1.01
N LYS A 205 34.78 5.31 -0.46
CA LYS A 205 35.34 6.42 -1.24
C LYS A 205 36.62 6.04 -1.98
N SER A 206 37.43 5.16 -1.37
CA SER A 206 38.68 4.64 -1.92
C SER A 206 38.69 3.12 -1.96
N ALA A 207 39.56 2.52 -2.77
CA ALA A 207 39.75 1.07 -2.82
C ALA A 207 40.25 0.47 -1.49
N SER A 208 40.77 1.30 -0.58
CA SER A 208 41.28 0.92 0.74
C SER A 208 40.34 1.29 1.88
N THR A 209 39.06 1.59 1.60
CA THR A 209 38.11 1.94 2.66
C THR A 209 37.82 0.71 3.52
N ASP A 210 37.91 0.87 4.84
CA ASP A 210 37.68 -0.22 5.79
C ASP A 210 36.25 -0.76 5.65
N VAL A 211 36.15 -2.07 5.50
CA VAL A 211 34.87 -2.80 5.39
C VAL A 211 34.03 -2.59 6.65
N GLU A 212 34.68 -2.58 7.82
CA GLU A 212 34.05 -2.38 9.12
C GLU A 212 33.30 -1.04 9.22
N LYS A 213 33.86 0.04 8.66
CA LYS A 213 33.19 1.37 8.66
C LYS A 213 31.89 1.34 7.86
N MET A 214 31.88 0.60 6.74
CA MET A 214 30.68 0.45 5.90
C MET A 214 29.61 -0.39 6.62
N GLU A 215 30.02 -1.40 7.37
CA GLU A 215 29.14 -2.24 8.18
C GLU A 215 28.44 -1.42 9.28
N ILE A 216 29.22 -0.70 10.08
CA ILE A 216 28.71 0.15 11.17
C ILE A 216 27.71 1.19 10.63
N LEU A 217 28.04 1.83 9.51
CA LEU A 217 27.15 2.81 8.87
C LEU A 217 25.84 2.14 8.42
N LEU A 218 25.92 0.98 7.78
CA LEU A 218 24.77 0.25 7.30
C LEU A 218 23.86 -0.21 8.45
N GLU A 219 24.44 -0.73 9.53
CA GLU A 219 23.72 -1.11 10.74
C GLU A 219 23.04 0.09 11.40
N GLY A 220 23.74 1.23 11.52
CA GLY A 220 23.17 2.46 12.04
C GLY A 220 21.98 2.96 11.23
N ILE A 221 22.05 2.87 9.90
CA ILE A 221 20.91 3.18 9.02
C ILE A 221 19.73 2.24 9.30
N VAL A 222 19.96 0.93 9.38
CA VAL A 222 18.89 -0.04 9.64
C VAL A 222 18.23 0.22 10.99
N GLN A 223 19.03 0.48 12.02
CA GLN A 223 18.54 0.74 13.37
C GLN A 223 17.69 2.02 13.45
N SER A 224 17.98 3.01 12.60
CA SER A 224 17.17 4.24 12.48
C SER A 224 15.77 4.03 11.87
N ILE A 225 15.49 2.85 11.33
CA ILE A 225 14.20 2.43 10.76
C ILE A 225 13.56 1.34 11.63
N PRO A 226 13.14 1.63 12.89
CA PRO A 226 12.46 0.64 13.70
C PRO A 226 11.01 0.44 13.24
N ASN A 227 10.52 -0.80 13.39
CA ASN A 227 9.10 -1.21 13.35
C ASN A 227 8.34 -1.10 12.02
N ILE A 228 9.01 -0.79 10.91
CA ILE A 228 8.38 -0.68 9.58
C ILE A 228 9.00 -1.67 8.57
N ALA A 229 10.23 -2.14 8.79
CA ALA A 229 11.00 -2.84 7.78
C ALA A 229 11.60 -4.18 8.25
N THR A 230 11.69 -5.12 7.31
CA THR A 230 12.35 -6.43 7.46
C THR A 230 13.37 -6.62 6.33
N PHE A 231 14.43 -7.38 6.59
CA PHE A 231 15.40 -7.76 5.57
C PHE A 231 14.84 -8.79 4.59
N VAL A 232 14.92 -8.48 3.29
CA VAL A 232 14.82 -9.47 2.21
C VAL A 232 16.18 -10.12 1.98
N SER A 233 17.22 -9.29 1.94
CA SER A 233 18.60 -9.74 1.86
C SER A 233 19.41 -9.06 2.95
N LYS A 234 20.07 -9.88 3.77
CA LYS A 234 21.03 -9.43 4.79
C LYS A 234 22.18 -8.65 4.13
N PRO A 235 22.91 -7.82 4.90
CA PRO A 235 24.13 -7.17 4.43
C PRO A 235 25.08 -8.15 3.73
N LYS A 236 25.50 -7.79 2.51
CA LYS A 236 26.46 -8.55 1.71
C LYS A 236 27.51 -7.61 1.14
N VAL A 237 28.75 -8.06 1.16
CA VAL A 237 29.87 -7.37 0.52
C VAL A 237 29.88 -7.71 -0.97
N ILE A 238 30.00 -6.70 -1.82
CA ILE A 238 29.97 -6.80 -3.29
C ILE A 238 31.14 -6.00 -3.86
N ARG A 239 31.51 -6.29 -5.12
CA ARG A 239 32.66 -5.69 -5.81
C ARG A 239 33.97 -5.88 -5.03
N GLU A 240 34.22 -7.11 -4.57
CA GLU A 240 35.50 -7.48 -3.94
C GLU A 240 35.85 -6.62 -2.70
N GLY A 241 34.87 -6.24 -1.89
CA GLY A 241 35.10 -5.41 -0.70
C GLY A 241 34.83 -3.91 -0.88
N LYS A 242 34.58 -3.44 -2.10
CA LYS A 242 34.44 -1.99 -2.39
C LYS A 242 33.07 -1.42 -2.03
N ALA A 243 32.06 -2.27 -1.85
CA ALA A 243 30.70 -1.85 -1.50
C ALA A 243 29.98 -2.90 -0.64
N MET A 244 29.04 -2.44 0.18
CA MET A 244 28.07 -3.29 0.87
C MET A 244 26.65 -3.01 0.38
N MET A 245 25.82 -4.04 0.30
CA MET A 245 24.41 -3.91 -0.06
C MET A 245 23.51 -4.67 0.91
N CYS A 246 22.33 -4.12 1.16
CA CYS A 246 21.21 -4.86 1.72
C CYS A 246 19.91 -4.51 0.98
N ILE A 247 18.89 -5.36 1.15
CA ILE A 247 17.56 -5.10 0.60
C ILE A 247 16.54 -5.17 1.72
N LEU A 248 15.81 -4.07 1.92
CA LEU A 248 14.75 -3.93 2.89
C LEU A 248 13.38 -4.00 2.20
N ARG A 249 12.40 -4.57 2.90
CA ARG A 249 10.98 -4.53 2.56
C ARG A 249 10.16 -3.97 3.70
N HIS A 250 8.96 -3.48 3.39
CA HIS A 250 7.95 -3.24 4.40
C HIS A 250 7.57 -4.53 5.13
N LEU A 251 7.33 -4.42 6.44
CA LEU A 251 6.89 -5.53 7.28
C LEU A 251 5.55 -6.09 6.80
N SER A 252 5.41 -7.41 6.75
CA SER A 252 4.12 -8.03 6.40
C SER A 252 3.11 -7.85 7.54
N GLU A 253 1.82 -7.78 7.22
CA GLU A 253 0.74 -7.68 8.23
C GLU A 253 0.77 -8.84 9.23
N LYS A 254 1.20 -10.03 8.79
CA LYS A 254 1.39 -11.20 9.66
C LYS A 254 2.49 -10.97 10.69
N GLU A 255 3.65 -10.50 10.22
CA GLU A 255 4.83 -10.23 11.05
C GLU A 255 4.54 -9.07 12.03
N LEU A 256 3.81 -8.04 11.59
CA LEU A 256 3.38 -6.92 12.44
C LEU A 256 2.44 -7.37 13.56
N ASN A 257 1.56 -8.33 13.29
CA ASN A 257 0.70 -8.93 14.31
C ASN A 257 1.48 -9.83 15.29
N GLU A 258 2.57 -10.46 14.86
CA GLU A 258 3.46 -11.24 15.72
C GLU A 258 4.25 -10.34 16.68
N LEU A 259 4.83 -9.23 16.19
CA LEU A 259 5.49 -8.23 17.03
C LEU A 259 4.53 -7.68 18.10
N LYS A 260 3.32 -7.29 17.70
CA LYS A 260 2.27 -6.83 18.63
C LYS A 260 1.88 -7.87 19.68
N LYS A 261 1.93 -9.17 19.35
CA LYS A 261 1.67 -10.26 20.32
C LYS A 261 2.83 -10.46 21.28
N GLN A 262 4.07 -10.29 20.83
CA GLN A 262 5.28 -10.36 21.66
C GLN A 262 5.35 -9.19 22.63
N ASP A 263 5.04 -7.97 22.18
CA ASP A 263 5.02 -6.78 23.04
C ASP A 263 3.97 -6.91 24.17
N LYS A 264 2.79 -7.48 23.87
CA LYS A 264 1.75 -7.75 24.87
C LYS A 264 2.17 -8.81 25.90
N LYS A 265 2.95 -9.82 25.50
CA LYS A 265 3.46 -10.84 26.41
C LYS A 265 4.56 -10.29 27.32
N ASN A 266 5.47 -9.46 26.79
CA ASN A 266 6.54 -8.86 27.57
C ASN A 266 6.01 -7.81 28.58
N THR A 267 4.92 -7.12 28.25
CA THR A 267 4.28 -6.16 29.16
C THR A 267 3.57 -6.84 30.35
N GLN A 268 3.17 -8.12 30.23
CA GLN A 268 2.55 -8.89 31.32
C GLN A 268 3.56 -9.63 32.21
N GLY A 269 4.85 -9.63 31.87
CA GLY A 269 5.91 -10.31 32.63
C GLY A 269 6.76 -9.42 33.54
N ASN A 270 6.59 -8.09 33.48
CA ASN A 270 7.39 -7.12 34.22
C ASN A 270 6.63 -6.47 35.41
N GLU A 271 5.77 -7.23 36.09
CA GLU A 271 5.39 -6.96 37.48
C GLU A 271 6.19 -7.92 38.39
N ILE A 272 7.46 -7.59 38.65
CA ILE A 272 8.21 -8.17 39.76
C ILE A 272 8.49 -7.03 40.73
N CYS A 273 7.81 -7.06 41.87
CA CYS A 273 7.96 -6.11 42.97
C CYS A 273 9.41 -6.00 43.42
N PRO A 274 9.94 -4.79 43.68
CA PRO A 274 11.17 -4.63 44.44
C PRO A 274 10.94 -5.16 45.86
N GLN A 275 11.68 -6.19 46.27
CA GLN A 275 11.78 -6.55 47.69
C GLN A 275 12.92 -5.75 48.29
N ASP A 276 12.58 -4.91 49.27
CA ASP A 276 13.48 -4.03 50.00
C ASP A 276 14.61 -4.81 50.66
N SER A 277 15.85 -4.46 50.34
CA SER A 277 17.04 -4.91 51.06
C SER A 277 17.30 -3.96 52.24
N GLN A 278 16.60 -4.18 53.37
CA GLN A 278 17.00 -3.64 54.68
C GLN A 278 17.51 -4.77 55.57
N ASN A 279 18.82 -4.81 55.80
CA ASN A 279 19.49 -5.28 57.04
C ASN A 279 21.01 -5.28 56.81
N ASN A 280 21.89 -4.87 57.71
CA ASN A 280 21.82 -4.08 58.94
C ASN A 280 23.29 -3.69 59.21
N LYS A 281 23.53 -2.45 59.67
CA LYS A 281 24.82 -2.09 60.27
C LYS A 281 24.81 -2.62 61.71
N ASN A 282 25.81 -3.41 62.07
CA ASN A 282 26.52 -3.32 63.35
C ASN A 282 27.76 -4.22 63.31
#